data_AF-A0A2N2M287-F1
#
_entry.id   AF-A0A2N2M287-F1
#
_cell.length_a   1.000
_cell.length_b   1.000
_cell.length_c   1.000
_cell.angle_alpha   90.00
_cell.angle_beta   90.00
_cell.angle_gamma   90.00
#
_symmetry.space_group_name_H-M   'P 1'
#
loop_
_entity.id
_entity.type
_entity.pdbx_description
1 polymer ?
#
loop_
_entity_poly.entity_id
_entity_poly.type
_entity_poly.pdbx_seq_one_letter_code
_entity_poly.pdbx_strand_id
1 'polypeptide(L)'
;MKLVQNFILLFSLVVLFIFTGCGDNNKADDQLQANCGKSSEAFFKKSYDAIYSGFYASHHNKKRNTCYMLFYNPVTKRKILYDVDKANLRGMFSPDGIYCFVYEKKCKTENEWDKLVQPYMEE
;
A
#
# COMPACT_ATOMS: atom_id res chain seq x y z
N MET A 1 42.72 -30.01 -28.87
CA MET A 1 42.33 -28.67 -29.36
C MET A 1 40.85 -28.51 -29.77
N LYS A 2 39.97 -29.51 -29.56
CA LYS A 2 38.52 -29.38 -29.88
C LYS A 2 37.63 -29.02 -28.68
N LEU A 3 38.16 -29.10 -27.46
CA LEU A 3 37.39 -28.88 -26.23
C LEU A 3 37.18 -27.38 -25.89
N VAL A 4 38.15 -26.53 -26.24
CA VAL A 4 38.12 -25.09 -25.92
C VAL A 4 37.16 -24.32 -26.84
N GLN A 5 36.93 -24.83 -28.06
CA GLN A 5 36.07 -24.20 -29.07
C GLN A 5 34.56 -24.35 -28.75
N ASN A 6 34.17 -25.40 -28.03
CA ASN A 6 32.76 -25.61 -27.62
C ASN A 6 32.33 -24.74 -26.44
N PHE A 7 33.27 -24.30 -25.58
CA PHE A 7 32.91 -23.44 -24.43
C PHE A 7 32.69 -21.98 -24.83
N ILE A 8 33.33 -21.50 -25.90
CA ILE A 8 33.18 -20.12 -26.38
C ILE A 8 31.81 -19.93 -27.07
N LEU A 9 31.30 -20.96 -27.76
CA LEU A 9 29.97 -20.91 -28.39
C LEU A 9 28.81 -20.94 -27.38
N LEU A 10 29.02 -21.52 -26.21
CA LEU A 10 28.01 -21.60 -25.14
C LEU A 10 27.89 -20.30 -24.32
N PHE A 11 28.93 -19.47 -24.29
CA PHE A 11 28.88 -18.18 -23.59
C PHE A 11 28.19 -17.07 -24.40
N SER A 12 28.16 -17.18 -25.73
CA SER A 12 27.52 -16.20 -26.61
C SER A 12 25.99 -16.26 -26.63
N LEU A 13 25.38 -17.36 -26.14
CA LEU A 13 23.93 -17.57 -26.13
C LEU A 13 23.23 -17.08 -24.87
N VAL A 14 23.97 -16.71 -23.82
CA VAL A 14 23.40 -16.30 -22.52
C VAL A 14 23.25 -14.78 -22.39
N VAL A 15 23.80 -14.00 -23.32
CA VAL A 15 23.86 -12.52 -23.20
C VAL A 15 22.65 -11.78 -23.83
N LEU A 16 21.71 -12.50 -24.45
CA LEU A 16 20.65 -11.87 -25.26
C LEU A 16 19.30 -11.61 -24.55
N PHE A 17 19.15 -11.88 -23.25
CA PHE A 17 17.83 -11.79 -22.58
C PHE A 17 17.69 -10.75 -21.45
N ILE A 18 18.55 -9.72 -21.36
CA ILE A 18 18.47 -8.76 -20.24
C ILE A 18 18.26 -7.32 -20.67
N PHE A 19 17.49 -7.00 -21.72
CA PHE A 19 17.03 -5.61 -21.92
C PHE A 19 15.68 -5.52 -22.67
N THR A 20 14.61 -6.04 -22.08
CA THR A 20 13.24 -5.60 -22.45
C THR A 20 12.42 -5.42 -21.18
N GLY A 21 12.52 -4.26 -20.54
CA GLY A 21 11.83 -4.00 -19.29
C GLY A 21 11.78 -2.53 -18.86
N CYS A 22 11.80 -1.59 -19.80
CA CYS A 22 11.52 -0.18 -19.51
C CYS A 22 10.41 0.27 -20.47
N GLY A 23 9.16 0.27 -20.02
CA GLY A 23 8.05 0.77 -20.83
C GLY A 23 6.64 0.64 -20.26
N ASP A 24 6.36 -0.38 -19.44
CA ASP A 24 4.98 -0.67 -18.99
C ASP A 24 4.71 -0.56 -17.48
N ASN A 25 5.74 -0.49 -16.64
CA ASN A 25 5.55 -0.52 -15.18
C ASN A 25 4.71 0.64 -14.66
N ASN A 26 4.85 1.84 -15.25
CA ASN A 26 4.09 3.02 -14.82
C ASN A 26 2.58 2.88 -15.07
N LYS A 27 2.19 2.27 -16.21
CA LYS A 27 0.77 2.06 -16.53
C LYS A 27 0.14 1.03 -15.60
N ALA A 28 0.87 -0.03 -15.26
CA ALA A 28 0.41 -1.05 -14.32
C ALA A 28 0.24 -0.46 -12.91
N ASP A 29 1.21 0.35 -12.46
CA ASP A 29 1.16 1.05 -11.17
C ASP A 29 -0.03 2.02 -11.09
N ASP A 30 -0.23 2.83 -12.13
CA ASP A 30 -1.37 3.77 -12.21
C ASP A 30 -2.71 3.01 -12.16
N GLN A 31 -2.79 1.86 -12.83
CA GLN A 31 -3.98 1.02 -12.82
C GLN A 31 -4.26 0.44 -11.43
N LEU A 32 -3.23 -0.02 -10.71
CA LEU A 32 -3.36 -0.53 -9.34
C LEU A 32 -3.80 0.57 -8.38
N GLN A 33 -3.24 1.78 -8.48
CA GLN A 33 -3.67 2.93 -7.70
C GLN A 33 -5.13 3.32 -8.01
N ALA A 34 -5.51 3.37 -9.29
CA ALA A 34 -6.89 3.68 -9.69
C ALA A 34 -7.89 2.64 -9.17
N ASN A 35 -7.52 1.35 -9.20
CA ASN A 35 -8.32 0.27 -8.64
C ASN A 35 -8.44 0.40 -7.12
N CYS A 36 -7.33 0.72 -6.43
CA CYS A 36 -7.35 0.94 -4.99
C CYS A 36 -8.27 2.11 -4.60
N GLY A 37 -8.27 3.20 -5.37
CA GLY A 37 -9.21 4.31 -5.19
C GLY A 37 -10.66 3.89 -5.27
N LYS A 38 -11.04 3.13 -6.32
CA LYS A 38 -12.41 2.62 -6.49
C LYS A 38 -12.82 1.67 -5.38
N SER A 39 -11.95 0.74 -4.99
CA SER A 39 -12.22 -0.20 -3.90
C SER A 39 -12.37 0.52 -2.56
N SER A 40 -11.54 1.52 -2.29
CA SER A 40 -11.62 2.35 -1.09
C SER A 40 -12.90 3.18 -1.06
N GLU A 41 -13.32 3.76 -2.18
CA GLU A 41 -14.59 4.49 -2.29
C GLU A 41 -15.78 3.59 -1.98
N ALA A 42 -15.82 2.39 -2.58
CA ALA A 42 -16.86 1.41 -2.32
C ALA A 42 -16.87 0.96 -0.85
N PHE A 43 -15.68 0.69 -0.29
CA PHE A 43 -15.52 0.33 1.12
C PHE A 43 -16.00 1.45 2.04
N PHE A 44 -15.64 2.70 1.76
CA PHE A 44 -16.02 3.87 2.54
C PHE A 44 -17.55 4.04 2.55
N LYS A 45 -18.19 4.04 1.37
CA LYS A 45 -19.65 4.15 1.23
C LYS A 45 -20.41 3.03 1.96
N LYS A 46 -19.86 1.82 1.96
CA LYS A 46 -20.46 0.66 2.65
C LYS A 46 -20.28 0.74 4.18
N SER A 47 -19.13 1.21 4.65
CA SER A 47 -18.75 1.15 6.07
C SER A 47 -19.20 2.37 6.86
N TYR A 48 -19.36 3.52 6.18
CA TYR A 48 -19.72 4.79 6.78
C TYR A 48 -20.98 5.31 6.11
N ASP A 49 -22.09 5.30 6.85
CA ASP A 49 -23.33 5.94 6.42
C ASP A 49 -23.14 7.48 6.38
N ALA A 50 -24.02 8.21 5.68
CA ALA A 50 -23.96 9.66 5.46
C ALA A 50 -23.84 10.49 6.75
N ILE A 51 -24.20 9.91 7.90
CA ILE A 51 -24.08 10.53 9.23
C ILE A 51 -22.61 10.61 9.70
N TYR A 52 -21.75 9.68 9.28
CA TYR A 52 -20.33 9.71 9.59
C TYR A 52 -19.61 10.69 8.67
N SER A 53 -19.59 11.97 9.08
CA SER A 53 -18.73 12.99 8.47
C SER A 53 -17.27 12.58 8.63
N GLY A 54 -16.66 12.12 7.53
CA GLY A 54 -15.27 11.70 7.50
C GLY A 54 -14.70 11.84 6.11
N PHE A 55 -13.38 11.86 6.04
CA PHE A 55 -12.61 11.87 4.82
C PHE A 55 -11.76 10.61 4.76
N TYR A 56 -11.34 10.24 3.56
CA TYR A 56 -10.36 9.18 3.41
C TYR A 56 -9.33 9.51 2.33
N ALA A 57 -8.14 8.95 2.50
CA ALA A 57 -7.13 8.83 1.45
C ALA A 57 -6.94 7.35 1.11
N SER A 58 -6.54 7.05 -0.12
CA SER A 58 -6.24 5.68 -0.56
C SER A 58 -4.88 5.63 -1.21
N HIS A 59 -4.16 4.53 -0.99
CA HIS A 59 -2.83 4.33 -1.56
C HIS A 59 -2.58 2.85 -1.79
N HIS A 60 -2.22 2.50 -3.03
CA HIS A 60 -1.74 1.17 -3.36
C HIS A 60 -0.25 1.09 -3.04
N ASN A 61 0.08 0.40 -1.94
CA ASN A 61 1.46 0.24 -1.51
C ASN A 61 2.15 -0.85 -2.32
N LYS A 62 3.10 -0.46 -3.18
CA LYS A 62 3.79 -1.37 -4.09
C LYS A 62 4.65 -2.41 -3.37
N LYS A 63 5.37 -2.01 -2.32
CA LYS A 63 6.25 -2.92 -1.55
C LYS A 63 5.46 -4.05 -0.89
N ARG A 64 4.18 -3.82 -0.60
CA ARG A 64 3.29 -4.78 0.08
C ARG A 64 2.24 -5.38 -0.83
N ASN A 65 2.08 -4.87 -2.05
CA ASN A 65 1.01 -5.24 -2.98
C ASN A 65 -0.36 -5.25 -2.27
N THR A 66 -0.68 -4.13 -1.61
CA THR A 66 -1.89 -4.00 -0.78
C THR A 66 -2.49 -2.61 -0.96
N CYS A 67 -3.82 -2.54 -1.13
CA CYS A 67 -4.57 -1.30 -1.09
C CYS A 67 -4.88 -0.88 0.35
N TYR A 68 -4.35 0.27 0.76
CA TYR A 68 -4.65 0.86 2.05
C TYR A 68 -5.61 2.04 1.93
N MET A 69 -6.51 2.17 2.91
CA MET A 69 -7.37 3.34 3.08
C MET A 69 -7.13 3.95 4.46
N LEU A 70 -6.85 5.25 4.49
CA LEU A 70 -6.69 6.04 5.70
C LEU A 70 -7.95 6.87 5.91
N PHE A 71 -8.79 6.47 6.86
CA PHE A 71 -9.97 7.23 7.27
C PHE A 71 -9.63 8.26 8.36
N TYR A 72 -10.24 9.44 8.28
CA TYR A 72 -10.18 10.48 9.31
C TYR A 72 -11.56 11.09 9.56
N ASN A 73 -11.96 11.17 10.83
CA ASN A 73 -13.17 11.85 11.25
C ASN A 73 -12.80 13.20 11.91
N PRO A 74 -13.16 14.36 11.35
CA PRO A 74 -12.78 15.67 11.87
C PRO A 74 -13.47 16.03 13.20
N VAL A 75 -14.58 15.38 13.55
CA VAL A 75 -15.34 15.65 14.78
C VAL A 75 -14.72 14.91 15.96
N THR A 76 -14.55 13.59 15.82
CA THR A 76 -13.98 12.72 16.87
C THR A 76 -12.45 12.71 16.85
N LYS A 77 -11.83 13.28 15.81
CA LYS A 77 -10.39 13.21 15.51
C LYS A 77 -9.84 11.78 15.44
N ARG A 78 -10.72 10.79 15.24
CA ARG A 78 -10.30 9.40 15.05
C ARG A 78 -9.66 9.22 13.69
N LYS A 79 -8.58 8.44 13.65
CA LYS A 79 -7.95 7.98 12.41
C LYS A 79 -7.95 6.46 12.38
N ILE A 80 -8.20 5.87 11.21
CA ILE A 80 -8.22 4.42 11.04
C ILE A 80 -7.50 4.05 9.76
N LEU A 81 -6.58 3.08 9.84
CA LEU A 81 -5.92 2.48 8.69
C LEU A 81 -6.59 1.14 8.38
N TYR A 82 -7.04 0.97 7.14
CA TYR A 82 -7.62 -0.27 6.64
C TYR A 82 -6.74 -0.90 5.56
N ASP A 83 -6.66 -2.22 5.57
CA ASP A 83 -6.32 -3.07 4.42
C ASP A 83 -7.64 -3.38 3.71
N VAL A 84 -7.86 -2.71 2.58
CA VAL A 84 -9.15 -2.72 1.88
C VAL A 84 -9.39 -4.07 1.21
N ASP A 85 -8.34 -4.68 0.65
CA ASP A 85 -8.41 -5.95 -0.07
C ASP A 85 -8.91 -7.08 0.85
N LYS A 86 -8.54 -7.02 2.14
CA LYS A 86 -8.96 -8.00 3.15
C LYS A 86 -10.06 -7.50 4.07
N ALA A 87 -10.59 -6.29 3.85
CA ALA A 87 -11.55 -5.63 4.72
C ALA A 87 -11.15 -5.59 6.20
N ASN A 88 -9.86 -5.42 6.49
CA ASN A 88 -9.31 -5.54 7.84
C ASN A 88 -8.86 -4.19 8.41
N LEU A 89 -9.20 -3.94 9.66
CA LEU A 89 -8.62 -2.84 10.43
C LEU A 89 -7.16 -3.15 10.74
N ARG A 90 -6.27 -2.23 10.34
CA ARG A 90 -4.82 -2.34 10.56
C ARG A 90 -4.29 -1.32 11.55
N GLY A 91 -4.99 -0.24 11.81
CA GLY A 91 -4.55 0.70 12.84
C GLY A 91 -5.67 1.62 13.24
N MET A 92 -5.60 2.13 14.46
CA MET A 92 -6.55 3.10 14.97
C MET A 92 -5.86 4.06 15.92
N PHE A 93 -6.24 5.33 15.79
CA PHE A 93 -5.90 6.40 16.70
C PHE A 93 -7.19 7.04 17.24
N SER A 94 -7.23 7.27 18.55
CA SER A 94 -8.24 8.09 19.22
C SER A 94 -7.58 9.08 20.19
N PRO A 95 -8.07 10.34 20.29
CA PRO A 95 -7.49 11.36 21.17
C PRO A 95 -7.56 11.03 22.67
N ASP A 96 -8.53 10.20 23.05
CA ASP A 96 -8.67 9.70 24.44
C ASP A 96 -7.55 8.75 24.86
N GLY A 97 -6.66 8.36 23.93
CA GLY A 97 -5.54 7.45 24.17
C GLY A 97 -5.94 5.98 24.30
N ILE A 98 -7.23 5.64 24.18
CA ILE A 98 -7.71 4.25 24.27
C ILE A 98 -7.17 3.44 23.09
N TYR A 99 -7.16 4.04 21.89
CA TYR A 99 -6.64 3.41 20.69
C TYR A 99 -5.45 4.19 20.15
N CYS A 100 -4.29 3.55 20.13
CA CYS A 100 -3.12 4.03 19.41
C CYS A 100 -2.29 2.81 18.99
N PHE A 101 -2.54 2.32 17.78
CA PHE A 101 -1.76 1.22 17.23
C PHE A 101 -1.78 1.18 15.70
N VAL A 102 -0.77 0.51 15.16
CA VAL A 102 -0.67 0.10 13.76
C VAL A 102 -0.09 -1.32 13.72
N TYR A 103 -0.89 -2.26 13.23
CA TYR A 103 -0.71 -3.71 13.37
C TYR A 103 -0.48 -4.06 14.83
N GLU A 104 0.66 -4.68 15.14
CA GLU A 104 1.03 -5.10 16.49
C GLU A 104 1.76 -3.99 17.27
N LYS A 105 2.09 -2.87 16.62
CA LYS A 105 2.84 -1.78 17.23
C LYS A 105 1.89 -0.82 17.93
N LYS A 106 2.13 -0.59 19.22
CA LYS A 106 1.44 0.42 20.01
C LYS A 106 2.13 1.78 19.90
N CYS A 107 1.37 2.84 20.09
CA CYS A 107 1.85 4.22 20.20
C CYS A 107 1.17 4.92 21.39
N LYS A 108 1.58 6.16 21.67
CA LYS A 108 1.03 7.01 22.73
C LYS A 108 0.46 8.33 22.22
N THR A 109 0.95 8.79 21.08
CA THR A 109 0.61 10.11 20.53
C THR A 109 0.15 10.00 19.08
N GLU A 110 -0.63 10.97 18.62
CA GLU A 110 -1.01 11.10 17.21
C GLU A 110 0.22 11.12 16.30
N ASN A 111 1.27 11.83 16.71
CA ASN A 111 2.49 12.00 15.94
C ASN A 111 3.28 10.67 15.81
N GLU A 112 3.25 9.83 16.85
CA GLU A 112 3.79 8.47 16.76
C GLU A 112 2.93 7.58 15.86
N TRP A 113 1.60 7.72 15.93
CA TRP A 113 0.69 6.98 15.06
C TRP A 113 0.92 7.33 13.58
N ASP A 114 1.02 8.62 13.26
CA ASP A 114 1.26 9.10 11.90
C ASP A 114 2.57 8.54 11.33
N LYS A 115 3.64 8.52 12.13
CA LYS A 115 4.92 7.88 11.75
C LYS A 115 4.80 6.38 11.52
N LEU A 116 3.97 5.68 12.29
CA LEU A 116 3.73 4.25 12.10
C LEU A 116 2.89 3.96 10.85
N VAL A 117 1.97 4.85 10.48
CA VAL A 117 1.13 4.73 9.28
C VAL A 117 1.88 5.07 8.00
N GLN A 118 2.81 6.02 8.05
CA GLN A 118 3.51 6.56 6.89
C GLN A 118 4.03 5.49 5.90
N PRO A 119 4.72 4.41 6.31
CA PRO A 119 5.23 3.39 5.38
C PRO A 119 4.15 2.59 4.65
N TYR A 120 2.88 2.71 5.06
CA TYR A 120 1.75 2.07 4.40
C TYR A 120 1.07 3.00 3.39
N MET A 121 1.15 4.31 3.58
CA MET A 121 0.46 5.32 2.74
C MET A 121 1.39 6.03 1.75
N GLU A 122 2.71 5.89 1.89
CA GLU A 122 3.71 6.57 1.07
C GLU A 122 4.77 5.63 0.48
N GLU A 123 4.70 4.33 0.82
CA GLU A 123 5.63 3.22 0.49
C GLU A 123 6.88 3.05 1.37
#